data_AF-A0A6P0RVC8-F1
#
_entry.id   AF-A0A6P0RVC8-F1
#
_cell.length_a   1.000
_cell.length_b   1.000
_cell.length_c   1.000
_cell.angle_alpha   90.00
_cell.angle_beta   90.00
_cell.angle_gamma   90.00
#
_symmetry.space_group_name_H-M   'P 1'
#
loop_
_entity.id
_entity.type
_entity.pdbx_description
1 polymer ?
#
loop_
_entity_poly.entity_id
_entity_poly.type
_entity_poly.pdbx_seq_one_letter_code
_entity_poly.pdbx_strand_id
1 'polypeptide(L)'
;MSLEIALTNIQLLLARPEAADLRKIHHYAAARNAPIEEVSYIVKLYTQTPLPNNSMGVELYVGSQQIRKYSQFKNGIYFKVNDSQQLSSLQGEEVRFRRPGADEFLNTGVRVPAKDTIARSRRTVVGEIIQGSQASAEVNQLPTQEELLRE
;
A
#
# COMPACT_ATOMS: atom_id res chain seq x y z
N MET A 1 28.21 8.70 3.15
CA MET A 1 27.46 7.88 2.18
C MET A 1 26.11 8.54 1.96
N SER A 2 25.82 8.92 0.72
CA SER A 2 24.54 9.50 0.31
C SER A 2 23.49 8.39 0.23
N LEU A 3 22.23 8.71 0.57
CA LEU A 3 21.12 7.76 0.40
C LEU A 3 20.69 7.83 -1.07
N GLU A 4 20.92 6.77 -1.83
CA GLU A 4 20.53 6.67 -3.24
C GLU A 4 19.43 5.60 -3.38
N ILE A 5 18.16 6.04 -3.31
CA ILE A 5 16.99 5.20 -3.57
C ILE A 5 16.24 5.78 -4.77
N ALA A 6 16.23 5.05 -5.87
CA ALA A 6 15.39 5.36 -7.02
C ALA A 6 14.17 4.43 -7.03
N LEU A 7 12.97 5.02 -7.06
CA LEU A 7 11.73 4.29 -7.31
C LEU A 7 11.48 4.21 -8.81
N THR A 8 11.22 3.01 -9.31
CA THR A 8 10.94 2.78 -10.74
C THR A 8 9.45 2.72 -11.01
N ASN A 9 8.67 2.23 -10.05
CA ASN A 9 7.23 2.09 -10.18
C ASN A 9 6.56 2.04 -8.80
N ILE A 10 5.26 2.33 -8.78
CA ILE A 10 4.38 2.20 -7.63
C ILE A 10 3.08 1.54 -8.06
N GLN A 11 2.63 0.57 -7.28
CA GLN A 11 1.36 -0.10 -7.51
C GLN A 11 0.52 -0.07 -6.24
N LEU A 12 -0.77 0.19 -6.43
CA LEU A 12 -1.78 0.03 -5.40
C LEU A 12 -2.66 -1.15 -5.78
N LEU A 13 -2.66 -2.15 -4.92
CA LEU A 13 -3.31 -3.44 -5.14
C LEU A 13 -4.26 -3.75 -3.99
N LEU A 14 -5.20 -4.65 -4.25
CA LEU A 14 -6.12 -5.16 -3.26
C LEU A 14 -5.80 -6.61 -2.98
N ALA A 15 -5.76 -6.93 -1.70
CA ALA A 15 -5.57 -8.27 -1.22
C ALA A 15 -6.71 -8.66 -0.28
N ARG A 16 -6.97 -9.96 -0.22
CA ARG A 16 -7.78 -10.53 0.85
C ARG A 16 -7.10 -10.20 2.20
N PRO A 17 -7.85 -9.67 3.19
CA PRO A 17 -7.28 -9.39 4.49
C PRO A 17 -6.89 -10.68 5.21
N GLU A 18 -5.71 -10.67 5.83
CA GLU A 18 -5.29 -11.74 6.74
C GLU A 18 -5.95 -11.58 8.12
N ALA A 19 -5.86 -12.58 8.98
CA ALA A 19 -6.45 -12.54 10.33
C ALA A 19 -5.98 -11.31 11.15
N ALA A 20 -4.73 -10.88 10.98
CA ALA A 20 -4.21 -9.67 11.64
C ALA A 20 -4.78 -8.37 11.04
N ASP A 21 -5.05 -8.36 9.73
CA ASP A 21 -5.66 -7.23 9.04
C ASP A 21 -7.14 -7.09 9.46
N LEU A 22 -7.88 -8.21 9.49
CA LEU A 22 -9.28 -8.24 9.96
C LEU A 22 -9.42 -7.66 11.37
N ARG A 23 -8.52 -8.00 12.30
CA ARG A 23 -8.53 -7.43 13.66
C ARG A 23 -8.39 -5.90 13.66
N LYS A 24 -7.52 -5.35 12.82
CA LYS A 24 -7.38 -3.90 12.68
C LYS A 24 -8.62 -3.28 12.04
N ILE A 25 -9.15 -3.92 11.00
CA ILE A 25 -10.36 -3.47 10.31
C ILE A 25 -11.52 -3.38 11.30
N HIS A 26 -11.80 -4.44 12.06
CA HIS A 26 -12.85 -4.41 13.08
C HIS A 26 -12.58 -3.37 14.18
N HIS A 27 -11.32 -3.19 14.58
CA HIS A 27 -10.96 -2.14 15.55
C HIS A 27 -11.29 -0.74 15.02
N TYR A 28 -10.94 -0.44 13.76
CA TYR A 28 -11.27 0.84 13.13
C TYR A 28 -12.78 1.02 12.89
N ALA A 29 -13.49 -0.06 12.52
CA ALA A 29 -14.94 -0.06 12.35
C ALA A 29 -15.64 0.31 13.67
N ALA A 30 -15.23 -0.33 14.77
CA ALA A 30 -15.76 -0.07 16.10
C ALA A 30 -15.44 1.35 16.58
N ALA A 31 -14.19 1.82 16.38
CA ALA A 31 -13.78 3.17 16.77
C ALA A 31 -14.58 4.28 16.06
N ARG A 32 -15.05 4.01 14.83
CA ARG A 32 -15.82 4.97 14.02
C ARG A 32 -17.33 4.77 14.09
N ASN A 33 -17.77 3.70 14.75
CA ASN A 33 -19.17 3.27 14.76
C ASN A 33 -19.78 3.21 13.36
N ALA A 34 -18.98 2.77 12.38
CA ALA A 34 -19.37 2.71 10.97
C ALA A 34 -18.73 1.48 10.30
N PRO A 35 -19.45 0.82 9.38
CA PRO A 35 -18.87 -0.26 8.60
C PRO A 35 -17.74 0.27 7.73
N ILE A 36 -16.64 -0.48 7.66
CA ILE A 36 -15.53 -0.21 6.74
C ILE A 36 -15.31 -1.42 5.84
N GLU A 37 -14.71 -1.18 4.67
CA GLU A 37 -14.43 -2.25 3.71
C GLU A 37 -13.46 -3.28 4.30
N GLU A 38 -13.82 -4.57 4.24
CA GLU A 38 -12.97 -5.68 4.69
C GLU A 38 -11.94 -6.05 3.61
N VAL A 39 -11.08 -5.10 3.26
CA VAL A 39 -10.02 -5.28 2.26
C VAL A 39 -8.66 -4.83 2.80
N SER A 40 -7.59 -5.44 2.28
CA SER A 40 -6.23 -5.00 2.57
C SER A 40 -5.66 -4.31 1.33
N TYR A 41 -5.34 -3.02 1.45
CA TYR A 41 -4.69 -2.28 0.39
C TYR A 41 -3.19 -2.46 0.50
N ILE A 42 -2.56 -3.01 -0.54
CA ILE A 42 -1.11 -3.20 -0.62
C ILE A 42 -0.55 -2.15 -1.55
N VAL A 43 0.32 -1.29 -1.02
CA VAL A 43 1.11 -0.35 -1.82
C VAL A 43 2.49 -0.96 -2.03
N LYS A 44 2.80 -1.37 -3.25
CA LYS A 44 4.15 -1.81 -3.65
C LYS A 44 4.93 -0.63 -4.22
N LEU A 45 6.16 -0.48 -3.75
CA LEU A 45 7.16 0.45 -4.23
C LEU A 45 8.29 -0.36 -4.85
N TYR A 46 8.43 -0.28 -6.16
CA TYR A 46 9.51 -0.95 -6.88
C TYR A 46 10.75 -0.07 -6.83
N THR A 47 11.87 -0.64 -6.38
CA THR A 47 13.13 0.08 -6.25
C THR A 47 14.11 -0.41 -7.29
N GLN A 48 14.91 0.50 -7.86
CA GLN A 48 15.95 0.12 -8.83
C GLN A 48 17.07 -0.67 -8.17
N THR A 49 17.37 -0.32 -6.92
CA THR A 49 18.36 -0.98 -6.07
C THR A 49 17.67 -1.51 -4.81
N PRO A 50 18.12 -2.64 -4.25
CA PRO A 50 17.66 -3.10 -2.96
C PRO A 50 17.93 -2.02 -1.90
N LEU A 51 16.97 -1.79 -1.00
CA LEU A 51 17.20 -0.86 0.09
C LEU A 51 18.34 -1.37 0.98
N PRO A 52 19.15 -0.46 1.55
CA PRO A 52 20.21 -0.85 2.47
C PRO A 52 19.63 -1.67 3.62
N ASN A 53 20.05 -2.93 3.75
CA ASN A 53 19.70 -3.79 4.88
C ASN A 53 20.62 -3.48 6.06
N ASN A 54 20.60 -2.23 6.54
CA ASN A 54 21.36 -1.81 7.70
C ASN A 54 20.44 -1.72 8.93
N SER A 55 21.02 -1.82 10.12
CA SER A 55 20.31 -1.81 11.41
C SER A 55 19.53 -0.52 11.68
N MET A 56 19.80 0.55 10.93
CA MET A 56 19.09 1.82 11.03
C MET A 56 17.82 1.82 10.16
N GLY A 57 17.79 1.07 9.07
CA GLY A 57 16.72 1.12 8.08
C GLY A 57 16.62 2.49 7.40
N VAL A 58 15.53 2.69 6.66
CA VAL A 58 15.18 3.99 6.09
C VAL A 58 13.80 4.41 6.57
N GLU A 59 13.59 5.70 6.76
CA GLU A 59 12.28 6.22 7.07
C GLU A 59 11.52 6.49 5.77
N LEU A 60 10.40 5.79 5.58
CA LEU A 60 9.50 5.98 4.46
C LEU A 60 8.44 7.01 4.82
N TYR A 61 8.24 7.99 3.95
CA TYR A 61 7.18 9.00 4.06
C TYR A 61 6.34 9.01 2.79
N VAL A 62 5.05 9.26 2.98
CA VAL A 62 4.10 9.55 1.91
C VAL A 62 3.41 10.84 2.28
N GLY A 63 3.67 11.90 1.52
CA GLY A 63 3.28 13.26 1.94
C GLY A 63 3.88 13.57 3.31
N SER A 64 3.08 14.06 4.25
CA SER A 64 3.51 14.34 5.63
C SER A 64 3.52 13.10 6.55
N GLN A 65 3.02 11.95 6.10
CA GLN A 65 2.83 10.78 6.93
C GLN A 65 4.03 9.83 6.87
N GLN A 66 4.59 9.50 8.05
CA GLN A 66 5.60 8.46 8.18
C GLN A 66 4.95 7.07 8.13
N ILE A 67 5.41 6.22 7.20
CA ILE A 67 5.02 4.82 7.10
C ILE A 67 5.95 3.98 7.96
N ARG A 68 5.53 3.71 9.19
CA ARG A 68 6.35 2.99 10.19
C ARG A 68 6.43 1.48 9.95
N LYS A 69 5.46 0.91 9.24
CA LYS A 69 5.34 -0.54 9.01
C LYS A 69 5.32 -0.81 7.52
N TYR A 70 6.49 -1.14 6.99
CA TYR A 70 6.67 -1.64 5.64
C TYR A 70 7.61 -2.86 5.68
N SER A 71 7.54 -3.70 4.66
CA SER A 71 8.34 -4.91 4.51
C SER A 71 8.95 -4.97 3.11
N GLN A 72 9.97 -5.81 2.93
CA GLN A 72 10.61 -6.01 1.64
C GLN A 72 9.95 -7.15 0.85
N PHE A 73 10.00 -7.04 -0.47
CA PHE A 73 9.75 -8.12 -1.42
C PHE A 73 10.87 -8.12 -2.47
N LYS A 74 10.88 -9.09 -3.38
CA LYS A 74 11.99 -9.32 -4.32
C LYS A 74 12.44 -8.05 -5.07
N ASN A 75 11.48 -7.21 -5.46
CA ASN A 75 11.72 -6.06 -6.33
C ASN A 75 11.52 -4.70 -5.62
N GLY A 76 11.48 -4.67 -4.28
CA GLY A 76 11.37 -3.42 -3.53
C GLY A 76 10.75 -3.56 -2.14
N ILE A 77 9.91 -2.61 -1.75
CA ILE A 77 9.17 -2.62 -0.48
C ILE A 77 7.67 -2.48 -0.68
N TYR A 78 6.91 -2.92 0.30
CA TYR A 78 5.47 -2.71 0.34
C TYR A 78 5.02 -2.34 1.75
N PHE A 79 3.88 -1.65 1.82
CA PHE A 79 3.18 -1.43 3.07
C PHE A 79 1.69 -1.68 2.89
N LYS A 80 1.03 -2.01 4.00
CA LYS A 80 -0.41 -2.24 4.03
C LYS A 80 -1.16 -1.04 4.57
N VAL A 81 -2.32 -0.79 4.01
CA VAL A 81 -3.32 0.13 4.56
C VAL A 81 -4.62 -0.66 4.70
N ASN A 82 -5.18 -0.67 5.91
CA ASN A 82 -6.41 -1.42 6.22
C ASN A 82 -7.63 -0.48 6.40
N ASP A 83 -7.45 0.80 6.09
CA ASP A 83 -8.45 1.83 6.24
C ASP A 83 -8.51 2.69 4.97
N SER A 84 -9.68 2.74 4.33
CA SER A 84 -9.89 3.51 3.10
C SER A 84 -9.76 5.03 3.32
N GLN A 85 -10.04 5.53 4.53
CA GLN A 85 -9.83 6.95 4.85
C GLN A 85 -8.34 7.28 4.91
N GLN A 86 -7.56 6.45 5.63
CA GLN A 86 -6.10 6.55 5.63
C GLN A 86 -5.54 6.42 4.21
N LEU A 87 -6.05 5.49 3.38
CA LEU A 87 -5.59 5.37 2.01
C LEU A 87 -5.85 6.66 1.21
N SER A 88 -7.02 7.28 1.42
CA SER A 88 -7.40 8.51 0.71
C SER A 88 -6.46 9.67 1.03
N SER A 89 -5.95 9.77 2.27
CA SER A 89 -4.96 10.79 2.63
C SER A 89 -3.55 10.53 2.06
N LEU A 90 -3.29 9.32 1.55
CA LEU A 90 -2.02 8.97 0.93
C LEU A 90 -2.04 9.13 -0.59
N GLN A 91 -3.21 9.14 -1.23
CA GLN A 91 -3.32 9.19 -2.68
C GLN A 91 -2.85 10.54 -3.24
N GLY A 92 -2.11 10.49 -4.35
CA GLY A 92 -1.54 11.69 -4.99
C GLY A 92 -0.34 12.27 -4.26
N GLU A 93 -0.08 11.85 -3.02
CA GLU A 93 1.06 12.29 -2.24
C GLU A 93 2.37 11.67 -2.72
N GLU A 94 3.45 12.43 -2.59
CA GLU A 94 4.78 12.01 -3.01
C GLU A 94 5.41 11.05 -2.00
N VAL A 95 6.05 10.00 -2.53
CA VAL A 95 6.87 9.08 -1.75
C VAL A 95 8.25 9.67 -1.54
N ARG A 96 8.68 9.74 -0.28
CA ARG A 96 9.98 10.32 0.11
C ARG A 96 10.67 9.40 1.10
N PHE A 97 11.99 9.37 1.04
CA PHE A 97 12.81 8.62 1.98
C PHE A 97 13.66 9.56 2.82
N ARG A 98 14.00 9.13 4.02
CA ARG A 98 14.92 9.86 4.88
C ARG A 98 15.76 8.87 5.65
N ARG A 99 17.02 9.22 5.93
CA ARG A 99 17.82 8.44 6.87
C ARG A 99 17.34 8.74 8.30
N PRO A 100 17.27 7.74 9.19
CA PRO A 100 16.97 8.01 10.59
C PRO A 100 17.93 9.05 11.17
N GLY A 101 17.38 10.10 11.79
CA GLY A 101 18.15 11.21 12.36
C GLY A 101 18.72 12.21 11.35
N ALA A 102 18.42 12.10 10.06
CA ALA A 102 18.73 13.13 9.07
C ALA A 102 17.55 14.10 8.90
N ASP A 103 17.86 15.35 8.53
CA ASP A 103 16.83 16.37 8.24
C ASP A 103 16.42 16.39 6.75
N GLU A 104 17.27 15.85 5.88
CA GLU A 104 17.07 15.92 4.43
C GLU A 104 16.27 14.74 3.89
N PHE A 105 15.21 15.05 3.15
CA PHE A 105 14.42 14.07 2.42
C PHE A 105 15.01 13.82 1.03
N LEU A 106 15.11 12.54 0.68
CA LEU A 106 15.26 12.09 -0.68
C LEU A 106 13.87 12.05 -1.34
N ASN A 107 13.62 13.01 -2.21
CA ASN A 107 12.41 13.06 -3.04
C ASN A 107 12.54 12.06 -4.19
N THR A 108 11.52 11.22 -4.39
CA THR A 108 11.55 10.20 -5.44
C THR A 108 10.85 10.65 -6.72
N GLY A 109 10.05 11.73 -6.67
CA GLY A 109 9.19 12.16 -7.76
C GLY A 109 8.01 11.22 -8.06
N VAL A 110 7.90 10.10 -7.34
CA VAL A 110 6.83 9.10 -7.52
C VAL A 110 5.70 9.36 -6.52
N ARG A 111 4.46 9.29 -7.00
CA ARG A 111 3.25 9.57 -6.21
C ARG A 111 2.37 8.35 -6.08
N VAL A 112 1.70 8.20 -4.93
CA VAL A 112 0.75 7.11 -4.70
C VAL A 112 -0.42 7.22 -5.69
N PRO A 113 -0.72 6.16 -6.45
CA PRO A 113 -1.79 6.20 -7.44
C PRO A 113 -3.16 6.27 -6.75
N ALA A 114 -4.13 6.90 -7.40
CA ALA A 114 -5.49 7.03 -6.89
C ALA A 114 -6.19 5.65 -6.80
N LYS A 115 -7.16 5.48 -5.88
CA LYS A 115 -7.95 4.24 -5.75
C LYS A 115 -8.64 3.85 -7.07
N ASP A 116 -8.98 4.83 -7.91
CA ASP A 116 -9.60 4.62 -9.23
C ASP A 116 -8.70 3.89 -10.23
N THR A 117 -7.37 3.91 -10.03
CA THR A 117 -6.47 3.09 -10.87
C THR A 117 -6.66 1.61 -10.60
N ILE A 118 -7.06 1.23 -9.37
CA ILE A 118 -7.38 -0.16 -9.03
C ILE A 118 -8.64 -0.62 -9.78
N ALA A 119 -9.67 0.23 -9.85
CA ALA A 119 -10.92 -0.08 -10.55
C ALA A 119 -10.69 -0.29 -12.06
N ARG A 120 -9.75 0.44 -12.65
CA ARG A 120 -9.35 0.28 -14.06
C ARG A 120 -8.60 -1.03 -14.31
N SER A 121 -7.75 -1.45 -13.38
CA SER A 121 -7.11 -2.78 -13.43
C SER A 121 -8.13 -3.91 -13.29
N ARG A 122 -9.15 -3.78 -12.42
CA ARG A 122 -10.24 -4.77 -12.30
C ARG A 122 -11.07 -4.91 -13.59
N ARG A 123 -11.39 -3.80 -14.26
CA ARG A 123 -12.17 -3.80 -15.52
C ARG A 123 -11.47 -4.50 -16.68
N THR A 124 -10.15 -4.69 -16.59
CA THR A 124 -9.38 -5.39 -17.63
C THR A 124 -9.30 -6.90 -17.35
N VAL A 125 -9.47 -7.32 -16.08
CA VAL A 125 -9.41 -8.74 -15.67
C VAL A 125 -10.81 -9.37 -15.57
N VAL A 126 -11.82 -8.55 -15.26
CA VAL A 126 -13.20 -8.99 -15.13
C VAL A 126 -14.00 -8.21 -16.18
N GLY A 127 -14.21 -8.85 -17.34
CA GLY A 127 -15.18 -8.38 -18.32
C GLY A 127 -16.52 -8.08 -17.63
N GLU A 128 -17.20 -7.05 -18.12
CA GLU A 128 -18.54 -6.59 -17.69
C GLU A 128 -19.36 -7.65 -16.93
N ILE A 129 -19.87 -7.31 -15.73
CA ILE A 129 -21.25 -7.60 -15.27
C ILE A 129 -21.52 -6.91 -13.91
N ILE A 130 -22.46 -5.95 -13.96
CA ILE A 130 -23.64 -5.65 -13.10
C ILE A 130 -23.54 -5.43 -11.57
N GLN A 131 -24.12 -4.28 -11.21
CA GLN A 131 -24.78 -3.81 -9.98
C GLN A 131 -25.18 -4.84 -8.91
N GLY A 132 -24.96 -4.44 -7.65
CA GLY A 132 -25.82 -4.75 -6.52
C GLY A 132 -25.42 -5.99 -5.71
N SER A 133 -25.02 -5.78 -4.45
CA SER A 133 -24.98 -6.80 -3.39
C SER A 133 -23.78 -7.78 -3.37
N GLN A 134 -22.55 -7.35 -3.67
CA GLN A 134 -21.38 -8.25 -3.81
C GLN A 134 -20.15 -8.00 -2.92
N ALA A 135 -20.21 -7.14 -1.90
CA ALA A 135 -19.01 -6.76 -1.13
C ALA A 135 -18.25 -7.96 -0.50
N SER A 136 -18.93 -9.00 -0.02
CA SER A 136 -18.28 -10.17 0.60
C SER A 136 -17.82 -11.24 -0.40
N ALA A 137 -18.46 -11.32 -1.57
CA ALA A 137 -18.09 -12.27 -2.63
C ALA A 137 -16.85 -11.78 -3.39
N GLU A 138 -16.73 -10.46 -3.59
CA GLU A 138 -15.56 -9.84 -4.23
C GLU A 138 -14.28 -10.02 -3.39
N VAL A 139 -14.35 -9.96 -2.06
CA VAL A 139 -13.17 -10.13 -1.18
C VAL A 139 -12.56 -11.53 -1.28
N ASN A 140 -13.40 -12.56 -1.40
CA ASN A 140 -12.93 -13.94 -1.59
C ASN A 140 -12.33 -14.18 -2.98
N GLN A 141 -12.54 -13.28 -3.94
CA GLN A 141 -11.90 -13.35 -5.26
C GLN A 141 -10.61 -12.52 -5.32
N LEU A 142 -10.30 -11.73 -4.28
CA LEU A 142 -9.05 -11.01 -4.21
C LEU A 142 -7.88 -11.98 -4.00
N PRO A 143 -6.73 -11.72 -4.65
CA PRO A 143 -5.51 -12.47 -4.39
C PRO A 143 -5.09 -12.31 -2.93
N THR A 144 -4.44 -13.32 -2.40
CA THR A 144 -3.75 -13.24 -1.11
C THR A 144 -2.56 -12.29 -1.21
N GLN A 145 -2.11 -11.79 -0.06
CA GLN A 145 -0.85 -11.04 -0.01
C GLN A 145 0.31 -11.85 -0.60
N GLU A 146 0.42 -13.12 -0.27
CA GLU A 146 1.52 -13.96 -0.73
C GLU A 146 1.56 -14.03 -2.26
N GLU A 147 0.41 -14.25 -2.91
CA GLU A 147 0.29 -14.25 -4.36
C GLU A 147 0.72 -12.92 -4.98
N LEU A 148 0.33 -11.80 -4.38
CA LEU A 148 0.78 -10.49 -4.85
C LEU A 148 2.29 -10.29 -4.67
N LEU A 149 2.91 -10.79 -3.59
CA LEU A 149 4.33 -10.54 -3.32
C LEU A 149 5.29 -11.49 -4.03
N ARG A 150 4.80 -12.54 -4.71
CA ARG A 150 5.62 -13.50 -5.47
C ARG A 150 6.22 -12.94 -6.76
N GLU A 151 5.75 -11.78 -7.24
CA GLU A 151 6.22 -11.09 -8.46
C GLU A 151 7.59 -10.41 -8.32
#